data_AF-A0A368Z5H9-F1
#
_entry.id   AF-A0A368Z5H9-F1
#
_cell.length_a   1.000
_cell.length_b   1.000
_cell.length_c   1.000
_cell.angle_alpha   90.00
_cell.angle_beta   90.00
_cell.angle_gamma   90.00
#
_symmetry.space_group_name_H-M   'P 1'
#
loop_
_entity.id
_entity.type
_entity.pdbx_description
1 polymer ?
#
loop_
_entity_poly.entity_id
_entity_poly.type
_entity_poly.pdbx_seq_one_letter_code
_entity_poly.pdbx_strand_id
1 'polypeptide(L)'
;MNARPRPLALYYFGPDDAARAKVLARTTSGNVGINSTLMHYAQDDLPFGGVGPSGMGAYHGIEGFRAMSHAKGIFTQGRWSGANLLRAPFGRMADRILRLMLR
;
A
#
# COMPACT_ATOMS: atom_id res chain seq x y z
N MET A 1 -14.46 -6.29 19.92
CA MET A 1 -13.81 -5.27 19.07
C MET A 1 -14.37 -5.29 17.65
N ASN A 2 -14.30 -6.43 16.96
CA ASN A 2 -14.65 -6.55 15.53
C ASN A 2 -16.10 -6.24 15.15
N ALA A 3 -17.02 -6.14 16.11
CA ALA A 3 -18.40 -5.71 15.88
C ALA A 3 -18.56 -4.19 15.74
N ARG A 4 -17.49 -3.40 15.93
CA ARG A 4 -17.48 -1.93 15.79
C ARG A 4 -16.67 -1.51 14.55
N PRO A 5 -16.88 -0.27 14.05
CA PRO A 5 -16.02 0.30 13.02
C PRO A 5 -14.53 0.21 13.39
N ARG A 6 -13.68 -0.01 12.38
CA ARG A 6 -12.22 -0.14 12.57
C ARG A 6 -11.67 1.15 13.18
N PRO A 7 -10.93 1.07 14.30
CA PRO A 7 -10.43 2.27 14.98
C PRO A 7 -9.12 2.78 14.35
N LEU A 8 -8.75 4.01 14.71
CA LEU A 8 -7.45 4.58 14.34
C LEU A 8 -6.30 3.90 15.11
N ALA A 9 -6.47 3.69 16.42
CA ALA A 9 -5.47 3.04 17.26
C ALA A 9 -6.09 1.89 18.08
N LEU A 10 -5.29 0.86 18.34
CA LEU A 10 -5.56 -0.23 19.27
C LEU A 10 -4.42 -0.24 20.31
N TYR A 11 -4.76 -0.35 21.60
CA TYR A 11 -3.77 -0.49 22.65
C TYR A 11 -3.88 -1.86 23.33
N TYR A 12 -2.77 -2.57 23.44
CA TYR A 12 -2.68 -3.86 24.13
C TYR A 12 -1.72 -3.74 25.29
N PHE A 13 -2.15 -4.15 26.49
CA PHE A 13 -1.32 -4.21 27.69
C PHE A 13 -1.18 -5.67 28.12
N GLY A 14 0.04 -6.18 28.13
CA GLY A 14 0.31 -7.56 28.46
C GLY A 14 1.68 -8.04 27.97
N PRO A 15 2.06 -9.27 28.36
CA PRO A 15 3.31 -9.89 27.95
C PRO A 15 3.27 -10.29 26.46
N ASP A 16 4.42 -10.75 25.96
CA ASP A 16 4.51 -11.39 24.65
C ASP A 16 3.96 -12.82 24.71
N ASP A 17 2.67 -12.98 24.45
CA ASP A 17 1.99 -14.26 24.57
C ASP A 17 0.98 -14.53 23.43
N ALA A 18 0.35 -15.69 23.51
CA ALA A 18 -0.68 -16.10 22.57
C ALA A 18 -1.91 -15.18 22.55
N ALA A 19 -2.20 -14.49 23.66
CA ALA A 19 -3.30 -13.53 23.71
C ALA A 19 -2.96 -12.27 22.91
N ARG A 20 -1.74 -11.73 23.05
CA ARG A 20 -1.23 -10.62 22.23
C ARG A 20 -1.25 -10.98 20.76
N ALA A 21 -0.66 -12.12 20.39
CA ALA A 21 -0.64 -12.59 19.01
C ALA A 21 -2.04 -12.74 18.42
N LYS A 22 -2.99 -13.28 19.21
CA LYS A 22 -4.40 -13.42 18.80
C LYS A 22 -5.06 -12.07 18.57
N VAL A 23 -4.81 -11.05 19.40
CA VAL A 23 -5.37 -9.71 19.20
C VAL A 23 -4.82 -9.10 17.92
N LEU A 24 -3.49 -9.10 17.73
CA LEU A 24 -2.84 -8.54 16.54
C LEU A 24 -3.31 -9.22 15.26
N ALA A 25 -3.45 -10.55 15.27
CA ALA A 25 -3.84 -11.32 14.09
C ALA A 25 -5.34 -11.26 13.75
N ARG A 26 -6.21 -10.97 14.74
CA ARG A 26 -7.67 -11.04 14.57
C ARG A 26 -8.38 -9.70 14.62
N THR A 27 -7.64 -8.60 14.64
CA THR A 27 -8.20 -7.24 14.65
C THR A 27 -7.56 -6.40 13.56
N THR A 28 -8.21 -5.28 13.22
CA THR A 28 -7.69 -4.34 12.22
C THR A 28 -7.86 -2.93 12.76
N SER A 29 -6.76 -2.19 12.82
CA SER A 29 -6.68 -0.79 13.23
C SER A 29 -5.62 -0.07 12.38
N GLY A 30 -5.57 1.26 12.46
CA GLY A 30 -4.52 2.04 11.81
C GLY A 30 -3.14 1.72 12.39
N ASN A 31 -3.00 1.89 13.71
CA ASN A 31 -1.79 1.54 14.46
C ASN A 31 -2.12 0.72 15.71
N VAL A 32 -1.09 0.08 16.27
CA VAL A 32 -1.17 -0.65 17.54
C VAL A 32 -0.05 -0.20 18.47
N GLY A 33 -0.39 0.17 19.71
CA GLY A 33 0.58 0.36 20.79
C GLY A 33 0.57 -0.83 21.76
N ILE A 34 1.74 -1.40 22.05
CA ILE A 34 1.90 -2.45 23.06
C ILE A 34 2.53 -1.83 24.30
N ASN A 35 1.91 -2.02 25.46
CA ASN A 35 2.37 -1.50 26.75
C ASN A 35 2.60 0.02 26.77
N SER A 36 1.94 0.74 25.86
CA SER A 36 2.00 2.20 25.75
C SER A 36 0.73 2.68 25.05
N THR A 37 0.32 3.90 25.39
CA THR A 37 -0.60 4.70 24.58
C THR A 37 0.16 5.82 23.88
N LEU A 38 -0.38 6.32 22.77
CA LEU A 38 0.07 7.51 22.02
C LEU A 38 1.48 7.49 21.43
N MET A 39 2.47 6.81 22.02
CA MET A 39 3.88 6.92 21.62
C MET A 39 4.15 6.49 20.18
N HIS A 40 3.33 5.61 19.60
CA HIS A 40 3.43 5.26 18.18
C HIS A 40 3.22 6.46 17.24
N TYR A 41 2.57 7.53 17.70
CA TYR A 41 2.43 8.79 16.97
C TYR A 41 3.73 9.60 16.98
N ALA A 42 4.50 9.56 18.07
CA ALA A 42 5.77 10.28 18.18
C ALA A 42 6.94 9.58 17.47
N GLN A 43 6.69 8.49 16.74
CA GLN A 43 7.71 7.79 15.96
C GLN A 43 7.59 8.23 14.51
N ASP A 44 8.48 9.13 14.09
CA ASP A 44 8.44 9.74 12.75
C ASP A 44 8.65 8.74 11.61
N ASP A 45 9.29 7.60 11.88
CA ASP A 45 9.50 6.53 10.90
C ASP A 45 8.34 5.53 10.84
N LEU A 46 7.34 5.63 11.74
CA LEU A 46 6.14 4.81 11.67
C LEU A 46 5.07 5.50 10.83
N PRO A 47 4.47 4.81 9.83
CA PRO A 47 3.33 5.35 9.12
C PRO A 47 2.17 5.56 10.09
N PHE A 48 1.63 6.77 10.11
CA PHE A 48 0.46 7.10 10.91
C PHE A 48 -0.74 7.36 9.99
N GLY A 49 -1.78 6.54 10.13
CA GLY A 49 -2.92 6.56 9.22
C GLY A 49 -4.06 5.65 9.66
N GLY A 50 -5.24 5.89 9.10
CA GLY A 50 -6.45 5.12 9.38
C GLY A 50 -6.67 3.97 8.40
N VAL A 51 -7.66 3.12 8.71
CA VAL A 51 -8.10 2.04 7.82
C VAL A 51 -9.62 1.90 7.85
N GLY A 52 -10.27 2.10 6.70
CA GLY A 52 -11.73 2.02 6.61
C GLY A 52 -12.38 3.21 7.32
N PRO A 53 -13.32 2.98 8.27
CA PRO A 53 -14.01 4.08 8.95
C PRO A 53 -13.11 5.06 9.73
N SER A 54 -11.89 4.67 10.12
CA SER A 54 -10.93 5.56 10.79
C SER A 54 -10.09 6.42 9.84
N GLY A 55 -10.19 6.20 8.53
CA GLY A 55 -9.45 6.96 7.52
C GLY A 55 -8.85 6.10 6.40
N MET A 56 -8.09 6.75 5.53
CA MET A 56 -7.34 6.13 4.44
C MET A 56 -6.01 6.84 4.24
N GLY A 57 -5.02 6.12 3.70
CA GLY A 57 -3.66 6.62 3.57
C GLY A 57 -2.93 6.73 4.91
N ALA A 58 -1.67 7.12 4.84
CA ALA A 58 -0.81 7.36 5.99
C ALA A 58 0.18 8.48 5.68
N TYR A 59 0.68 9.13 6.72
CA TYR A 59 1.77 10.10 6.65
C TYR A 59 2.83 9.77 7.72
N HIS A 60 3.70 10.74 8.03
CA HIS A 60 5.00 10.63 8.72
C HIS A 60 6.14 10.15 7.82
N GLY A 61 7.34 10.66 8.12
CA GLY A 61 8.57 10.36 7.41
C GLY A 61 8.43 10.36 5.88
N ILE A 62 8.94 9.30 5.27
CA ILE A 62 8.85 9.08 3.82
C ILE A 62 7.41 8.89 3.33
N GLU A 63 6.50 8.43 4.19
CA GLU A 63 5.11 8.20 3.78
C GLU A 63 4.35 9.51 3.64
N GLY A 64 4.63 10.50 4.49
CA GLY A 64 4.15 11.87 4.34
C GLY A 64 4.67 12.52 3.06
N PHE A 65 5.96 12.35 2.75
CA PHE A 65 6.53 12.82 1.49
C PHE A 65 5.82 12.18 0.28
N ARG A 66 5.63 10.87 0.28
CA ARG A 66 4.92 10.14 -0.79
C ARG A 66 3.46 10.58 -0.92
N ALA A 67 2.75 10.80 0.20
CA ALA A 67 1.35 11.23 0.21
C ALA A 67 1.14 12.61 -0.41
N MET A 68 2.14 13.50 -0.31
CA MET A 68 2.10 14.85 -0.88
C MET A 68 2.85 14.96 -2.22
N SER A 69 3.33 13.85 -2.76
CA SER A 69 4.10 13.80 -4.01
C SER A 69 3.33 13.11 -5.12
N HIS A 70 3.52 13.58 -6.35
CA HIS A 70 3.06 12.87 -7.54
C HIS A 70 4.20 12.00 -8.09
N ALA A 71 4.05 10.67 -8.01
CA ALA A 71 5.00 9.72 -8.58
C ALA A 71 4.89 9.71 -10.12
N LYS A 72 5.59 10.64 -10.77
CA LYS A 72 5.57 10.79 -12.23
C LYS A 72 6.27 9.63 -12.92
N GLY A 73 5.51 8.78 -13.59
CA GLY A 73 6.04 7.76 -14.49
C GLY A 73 6.66 8.40 -15.74
N ILE A 74 7.91 8.06 -16.04
CA ILE A 74 8.60 8.48 -17.26
C ILE A 74 9.02 7.23 -18.02
N PHE A 75 8.53 7.08 -19.25
CA PHE A 75 8.93 6.02 -20.17
C PHE A 75 9.62 6.64 -21.39
N THR A 76 10.84 6.18 -21.68
CA THR A 76 11.59 6.59 -22.86
C THR A 76 11.71 5.40 -23.80
N GLN A 77 11.09 5.53 -24.98
CA GLN A 77 11.17 4.51 -26.01
C GLN A 77 12.52 4.59 -26.73
N GLY A 78 13.27 3.48 -26.74
CA GLY A 78 14.54 3.40 -27.46
C GLY A 78 14.36 3.48 -28.99
N ARG A 79 15.42 3.92 -29.69
CA ARG A 79 15.45 4.05 -31.15
C ARG A 79 15.09 2.75 -31.89
N TRP A 80 15.51 1.62 -31.34
CA TRP A 80 15.23 0.28 -31.88
C TRP A 80 14.08 -0.40 -31.14
N SER A 81 12.95 0.29 -31.03
CA SER A 81 11.76 -0.25 -30.37
C SER A 81 10.98 -1.18 -31.29
N GLY A 82 10.77 -2.43 -30.84
CA GLY A 82 9.84 -3.37 -31.47
C GLY A 82 8.38 -2.90 -31.45
N ALA A 83 8.03 -1.87 -30.67
CA ALA A 83 6.66 -1.34 -30.63
C ALA A 83 6.22 -0.73 -31.97
N ASN A 84 7.15 -0.32 -32.84
CA ASN A 84 6.80 0.09 -34.20
C ASN A 84 6.07 -1.00 -34.99
N LEU A 85 6.30 -2.26 -34.64
CA LEU A 85 5.64 -3.40 -35.27
C LEU A 85 4.15 -3.55 -34.91
N LEU A 86 3.71 -2.84 -33.87
CA LEU A 86 2.32 -2.72 -33.46
C LEU A 86 1.67 -1.44 -34.01
N ARG A 87 2.38 -0.62 -34.81
CA ARG A 87 1.79 0.54 -35.49
C ARG A 87 1.10 0.12 -36.78
N ALA A 88 0.15 0.93 -37.22
CA ALA A 88 -0.50 0.75 -38.52
C ALA A 88 0.49 0.93 -39.69
N PRO A 89 0.26 0.29 -40.85
CA PRO A 89 -0.84 -0.65 -41.14
C PRO A 89 -0.64 -2.03 -40.50
N PHE A 90 -1.69 -2.56 -39.86
CA PHE A 90 -1.63 -3.83 -39.16
C PHE A 90 -1.52 -5.00 -40.14
N GLY A 91 -0.51 -5.84 -39.95
CA GLY A 91 -0.28 -7.02 -40.77
C GLY A 91 -0.16 -8.30 -39.94
N ARG A 92 0.09 -9.42 -40.63
CA ARG A 92 0.20 -10.76 -40.01
C ARG A 92 1.17 -10.83 -38.82
N MET A 93 2.18 -9.96 -38.81
CA MET A 93 3.16 -9.89 -37.73
C MET A 93 2.63 -9.16 -36.48
N ALA A 94 1.86 -8.07 -36.67
CA ALA A 94 1.16 -7.41 -35.57
C ALA A 94 0.11 -8.34 -34.94
N ASP A 95 -0.65 -9.08 -35.76
CA ASP A 95 -1.63 -10.07 -35.29
C ASP A 95 -0.99 -11.19 -34.46
N ARG A 96 0.17 -11.69 -34.89
CA ARG A 96 0.91 -12.72 -34.13
C ARG A 96 1.37 -12.21 -32.77
N ILE A 97 1.88 -10.98 -32.71
CA ILE A 97 2.34 -10.38 -31.45
C ILE A 97 1.16 -10.14 -30.51
N LEU A 98 0.05 -9.60 -31.03
CA LEU A 98 -1.15 -9.36 -30.22
C LEU A 98 -1.72 -10.66 -29.65
N ARG A 99 -1.76 -11.75 -30.45
CA ARG A 99 -2.17 -13.08 -29.98
C ARG A 99 -1.26 -13.67 -28.91
N LEU A 100 0.02 -13.30 -28.91
CA LEU A 100 0.97 -13.72 -27.88
C LEU A 100 0.80 -12.92 -26.58
N MET A 101 0.47 -11.62 -26.67
CA MET A 101 0.30 -10.73 -25.52
C MET A 101 -1.05 -10.87 -24.81
N LEU A 102 -2.11 -11.25 -25.54
CA LEU A 102 -3.47 -11.44 -25.00
C LEU A 102 -3.71 -12.84 -24.44
N ARG A 103 -2.65 -13.66 -24.33
CA ARG A 103 -2.71 -15.03 -23.82
C ARG A 103 -2.17 -15.08 -22.39
#